data_AF-A0A1V4S9S8-F1
#
_entry.id   AF-A0A1V4S9S8-F1
#
_cell.length_a   1.000
_cell.length_b   1.000
_cell.length_c   1.000
_cell.angle_alpha   90.00
_cell.angle_beta   90.00
_cell.angle_gamma   90.00
#
_symmetry.space_group_name_H-M   'P 1'
#
loop_
_entity.id
_entity.type
_entity.pdbx_description
1 polymer ?
#
loop_
_entity_poly.entity_id
_entity_poly.type
_entity_poly.pdbx_seq_one_letter_code
_entity_poly.pdbx_strand_id
1 'polypeptide(L)' 'MFPEDVNSLDDPEVIVFKKLLEEVAVEYHCSLLSFEIDHGIVTFSFDSDELMSKIIYLMQNEYQS' A
#
# COMPACT_ATOMS: atom_id res chain seq x y z
N MET A 1 -7.64 -4.92 -3.31
CA MET A 1 -8.59 -3.78 -3.21
C MET A 1 -9.56 -4.10 -2.08
N PHE A 2 -9.96 -3.11 -1.29
CA PHE A 2 -10.98 -3.27 -0.25
C PHE A 2 -12.38 -3.21 -0.86
N PRO A 3 -13.43 -3.65 -0.13
CA PRO A 3 -14.80 -3.35 -0.50
C PRO A 3 -15.01 -1.85 -0.75
N GLU A 4 -15.88 -1.50 -1.69
CA GLU A 4 -16.10 -0.11 -2.14
C GLU A 4 -16.62 0.81 -1.02
N ASP A 5 -17.28 0.25 -0.02
CA ASP A 5 -17.78 0.95 1.16
C ASP A 5 -16.69 1.31 2.18
N VAL A 6 -15.48 0.76 2.03
CA VAL A 6 -14.32 1.09 2.87
C VAL A 6 -13.69 2.37 2.36
N ASN A 7 -13.91 3.46 3.10
CA ASN A 7 -13.41 4.78 2.74
C ASN A 7 -12.81 5.56 3.93
N SER A 8 -12.42 4.85 4.99
CA SER A 8 -11.85 5.46 6.19
C SER A 8 -10.48 4.87 6.52
N LEU A 9 -9.56 5.72 6.97
CA LEU A 9 -8.28 5.29 7.54
C LEU A 9 -8.44 4.62 8.91
N ASP A 10 -9.62 4.77 9.54
CA ASP A 10 -9.95 4.17 10.84
C ASP A 10 -10.52 2.75 10.71
N ASP A 11 -10.78 2.27 9.49
CA ASP A 11 -11.23 0.91 9.27
C ASP A 11 -10.14 -0.09 9.72
N PRO A 12 -10.47 -1.11 10.54
CA PRO A 12 -9.49 -2.02 11.10
C PRO A 12 -8.60 -2.69 10.05
N GLU A 13 -9.16 -3.05 8.90
CA GLU A 13 -8.42 -3.66 7.80
C GLU A 13 -7.46 -2.67 7.13
N VAL A 14 -7.85 -1.40 7.02
CA VAL A 14 -7.02 -0.32 6.47
C VAL A 14 -5.85 0.00 7.40
N ILE A 15 -6.10 0.00 8.72
CA ILE A 15 -5.05 0.16 9.74
C ILE A 15 -4.03 -0.97 9.64
N VAL A 16 -4.49 -2.22 9.52
CA VAL A 16 -3.60 -3.38 9.41
C VAL A 16 -2.77 -3.29 8.12
N PHE A 17 -3.39 -2.92 7.01
CA PHE A 17 -2.67 -2.78 5.73
C PHE A 17 -1.64 -1.64 5.77
N LYS A 18 -1.96 -0.51 6.39
CA LYS A 18 -1.01 0.58 6.58
C LYS A 18 0.21 0.12 7.39
N LYS A 19 0.00 -0.61 8.48
CA LYS A 19 1.11 -1.16 9.30
C LYS A 19 2.01 -2.09 8.50
N LEU A 20 1.44 -2.93 7.64
CA LEU A 20 2.22 -3.79 6.75
C LEU A 20 3.13 -2.97 5.82
N LEU A 21 2.61 -1.89 5.23
CA LEU A 21 3.41 -1.00 4.40
C LEU A 21 4.50 -0.25 5.19
N GLU A 22 4.22 0.13 6.43
CA GLU A 22 5.20 0.72 7.34
C GLU A 22 6.31 -0.27 7.71
N GLU A 23 5.99 -1.54 7.95
CA GLU A 23 6.96 -2.61 8.18
C GLU A 23 7.87 -2.82 6.96
N VAL A 24 7.29 -2.87 5.75
CA VAL A 24 8.05 -2.94 4.50
C VAL A 24 8.95 -1.71 4.34
N ALA A 25 8.47 -0.51 4.65
CA ALA A 25 9.31 0.69 4.60
C ALA A 25 10.56 0.57 5.49
N VAL A 26 10.40 0.04 6.71
CA VAL A 26 11.52 -0.19 7.63
C VAL A 26 12.54 -1.18 7.04
N GLU A 27 12.08 -2.30 6.47
CA GLU A 27 12.95 -3.31 5.87
C GLU A 27 13.78 -2.77 4.70
N TYR A 28 13.21 -1.84 3.93
CA TYR A 28 13.84 -1.23 2.77
C TYR A 28 14.56 0.10 3.09
N HIS A 29 14.68 0.45 4.38
CA HIS A 29 15.29 1.69 4.85
C HIS A 29 14.72 2.95 4.18
N CYS A 30 13.39 2.96 4.01
CA CYS A 30 12.65 4.02 3.34
C CYS A 30 11.47 4.46 4.22
N SER A 31 10.67 5.42 3.75
CA SER A 31 9.54 6.01 4.46
C SER A 31 8.28 5.93 3.61
N LEU A 32 7.15 5.63 4.25
CA LEU A 32 5.83 5.80 3.65
C LEU A 32 5.45 7.28 3.67
N LEU A 33 5.40 7.91 2.49
CA LEU A 33 5.17 9.36 2.35
C LEU A 33 3.68 9.72 2.38
N SER A 34 2.86 8.90 1.72
CA SER A 34 1.41 9.09 1.68
C SER A 34 0.70 7.75 1.76
N PHE A 35 -0.48 7.78 2.37
CA PHE A 35 -1.40 6.65 2.44
C PHE A 35 -2.82 7.20 2.53
N GLU A 36 -3.61 6.93 1.50
CA GLU A 36 -4.98 7.41 1.33
C GLU A 36 -5.85 6.25 0.88
N ILE A 37 -7.13 6.29 1.22
CA ILE A 37 -8.14 5.37 0.71
C ILE A 37 -9.28 6.17 0.11
N ASP A 38 -9.72 5.76 -1.08
CA ASP A 38 -10.88 6.29 -1.77
C ASP A 38 -11.69 5.14 -2.35
N HIS A 39 -12.94 4.94 -1.88
CA HIS A 39 -13.85 3.90 -2.39
C HIS A 39 -13.20 2.50 -2.52
N GLY A 40 -12.52 2.05 -1.47
CA GLY A 40 -11.81 0.75 -1.44
C GLY A 40 -10.48 0.71 -2.21
N ILE A 41 -10.09 1.79 -2.87
CA ILE A 41 -8.82 1.95 -3.57
C ILE A 41 -7.82 2.63 -2.64
N VAL A 42 -6.72 1.93 -2.34
CA VAL A 42 -5.62 2.54 -1.58
C VAL A 42 -4.61 3.16 -2.53
N THR A 43 -4.28 4.42 -2.27
CA THR A 43 -3.19 5.14 -2.90
C THR A 43 -2.08 5.34 -1.88
N PHE A 44 -0.85 4.96 -2.22
CA PHE A 44 0.30 5.13 -1.36
C PHE A 44 1.56 5.49 -2.13
N SER A 45 2.55 6.05 -1.44
CA SER A 45 3.86 6.33 -2.02
C SER A 45 4.97 6.15 -0.99
N PHE A 46 6.13 5.67 -1.46
CA PHE A 46 7.36 5.58 -0.68
C PHE A 46 8.39 6.57 -1.22
N ASP A 47 9.36 6.98 -0.40
CA ASP A 47 10.51 7.78 -0.83
C ASP A 47 11.60 6.96 -1.57
N SER A 48 11.36 5.66 -1.79
CA SER A 48 12.24 4.75 -2.53
C SER A 48 11.62 4.33 -3.87
N ASP A 49 12.17 4.86 -4.96
CA ASP A 49 11.79 4.48 -6.33
C ASP A 49 12.05 2.98 -6.61
N GLU A 50 13.09 2.41 -5.99
CA GLU A 50 13.41 0.99 -6.10
C GLU A 50 12.29 0.13 -5.51
N LEU A 51 11.81 0.49 -4.31
CA LEU A 51 10.70 -0.22 -3.66
C LEU A 51 9.41 -0.07 -4.46
N MET A 52 9.09 1.14 -4.92
CA MET A 52 7.90 1.39 -5.76
C MET A 52 7.93 0.53 -7.03
N SER A 53 9.08 0.45 -7.70
CA SER A 53 9.25 -0.37 -8.91
C SER A 53 9.07 -1.86 -8.63
N LYS A 54 9.60 -2.36 -7.52
CA LYS A 54 9.42 -3.76 -7.08
C LYS A 54 7.96 -4.07 -6.77
N ILE A 55 7.25 -3.18 -6.07
CA ILE A 55 5.83 -3.35 -5.75
C ILE A 55 5.00 -3.40 -7.05
N ILE A 56 5.24 -2.47 -7.98
CA ILE A 56 4.57 -2.47 -9.29
C ILE A 56 4.82 -3.78 -10.03
N TYR A 57 6.06 -4.26 -10.05
CA TYR A 57 6.42 -5.52 -10.67
C TYR A 57 5.68 -6.73 -10.05
N LEU A 58 5.62 -6.79 -8.72
CA LEU A 58 4.89 -7.85 -8.00
C LEU A 58 3.39 -7.80 -8.32
N MET A 59 2.78 -6.62 -8.30
CA MET A 59 1.35 -6.45 -8.61
C MET A 59 1.01 -6.82 -10.05
N GLN A 60 1.89 -6.52 -11.01
CA GLN A 60 1.67 -6.84 -12.42
C GLN A 60 1.80 -8.34 -12.71
N ASN A 61 2.64 -9.06 -11.97
CA ASN A 61 2.82 -10.50 -12.15
C ASN A 61 1.65 -11.33 -11.58
N GLU A 62 0.95 -10.85 -10.55
CA GLU A 62 -0.27 -11.49 -10.03
C GLU A 62 -1.47 -11.36 -11.01
N TYR A 63 -1.42 -10.43 -11.97
CA TYR A 63 -2.47 -10.25 -12.99
C TYR A 63 -2.36 -11.23 -14.19
N GLN A 64 -1.33 -12.07 -14.24
CA GLN A 64 -1.05 -13.00 -15.36
C GLN A 64 -1.10 -14.49 -14.96
N SER A 65 -1.56 -14.83 -13.75
CA SER A 65 -1.69 -16.22 -13.28
C SER A 65 -3.14 -16.67 -13.12
#